data_AF-A0AAQ3P049-F1
#
_entry.id   AF-A0AAQ3P049-F1
#
_cell.length_a   1.000
_cell.length_b   1.000
_cell.length_c   1.000
_cell.angle_alpha   90.00
_cell.angle_beta   90.00
_cell.angle_gamma   90.00
#
_symmetry.space_group_name_H-M   'P 1'
#
loop_
_entity.id
_entity.type
_entity.pdbx_description
1 polymer ?
#
loop_
_entity_poly.entity_id
_entity_poly.type
_entity_poly.pdbx_seq_one_letter_code
_entity_poly.pdbx_strand_id
1 'polypeptide(L)'
;MGSGSGSDSNGWNRARGLAVKTLLLIGGALLVKRLRKSTTRWDHAHFVSKALTGQKYSKDQASRDPDNYFNIRMLTCPAAELVDGSKVLYFEQAFWRSPQKPFRQRFFMVKPCPKELKCDVELSAYAIRDMEEYKNFCDRPRDQRPQPEEVIGVSI
;
A
#
# COMPACT_ATOMS: atom_id res chain seq x y z
N MET A 1 1.41 78.79 5.14
CA MET A 1 2.14 77.59 4.67
C MET A 1 2.49 76.76 5.89
N GLY A 2 2.19 75.45 5.88
CA GLY A 2 2.62 74.53 6.94
C GLY A 2 1.66 73.39 7.25
N SER A 3 1.17 72.66 6.23
CA SER A 3 0.54 71.35 6.40
C SER A 3 1.63 70.28 6.57
N GLY A 4 1.84 69.78 7.78
CA GLY A 4 2.78 68.71 8.10
C GLY A 4 2.04 67.52 8.68
N SER A 5 1.81 66.52 7.84
CA SER A 5 1.16 65.24 8.12
C SER A 5 1.77 64.52 9.32
N GLY A 6 1.00 64.39 10.41
CA GLY A 6 1.30 63.42 11.47
C GLY A 6 1.18 62.01 10.89
N SER A 7 2.32 61.42 10.55
CA SER A 7 2.38 60.07 10.00
C SER A 7 1.83 59.07 11.01
N ASP A 8 0.77 58.35 10.63
CA ASP A 8 0.14 57.24 11.35
C ASP A 8 1.12 56.07 11.62
N SER A 9 2.07 56.28 12.53
CA SER A 9 3.00 55.26 13.00
C SER A 9 2.29 54.13 13.75
N ASN A 10 1.14 54.41 14.37
CA ASN A 10 0.30 53.43 15.06
C ASN A 10 -0.46 52.49 14.11
N GLY A 11 -0.88 52.97 12.94
CA GLY A 11 -1.61 52.15 11.97
C GLY A 11 -0.75 51.05 11.36
N TRP A 12 0.50 51.38 11.01
CA TRP A 12 1.47 50.45 10.43
C TRP A 12 1.83 49.30 11.38
N ASN A 13 2.08 49.61 12.65
CA ASN A 13 2.41 48.62 13.68
C ASN A 13 1.23 47.69 13.98
N ARG A 14 -0.01 48.21 13.94
CA ARG A 14 -1.23 47.45 14.18
C ARG A 14 -1.59 46.54 13.01
N ALA A 15 -1.41 47.02 11.76
CA ALA A 15 -1.58 46.22 10.55
C ALA A 15 -0.56 45.08 10.46
N ARG A 16 0.69 45.35 10.81
CA ARG A 16 1.76 44.34 10.86
C ARG A 16 1.49 43.28 11.93
N GLY A 17 1.00 43.69 13.10
CA GLY A 17 0.58 42.76 14.16
C GLY A 17 -0.60 41.87 13.75
N LEU A 18 -1.58 42.42 13.03
CA LEU A 18 -2.70 41.66 12.45
C LEU A 18 -2.22 40.67 11.38
N ALA A 19 -1.35 41.09 10.46
CA ALA A 19 -0.80 40.21 9.42
C ALA A 19 -0.04 39.02 10.01
N VAL A 20 0.78 39.23 11.04
CA VAL A 20 1.51 38.16 11.72
C VAL A 20 0.57 37.19 12.43
N LYS A 21 -0.46 37.69 13.13
CA LYS A 21 -1.48 36.83 13.77
C LYS A 21 -2.22 35.98 12.74
N THR A 22 -2.62 36.57 11.62
CA THR A 22 -3.31 35.86 10.53
C THR A 22 -2.40 34.78 9.92
N LEU A 23 -1.12 35.09 9.68
CA LEU A 23 -0.14 34.10 9.18
C LEU A 23 0.07 32.95 10.16
N LEU A 24 0.17 33.23 11.47
CA LEU A 24 0.30 32.20 12.50
C LEU A 24 -0.95 31.32 12.59
N LEU A 25 -2.15 31.89 12.49
CA LEU A 25 -3.40 31.12 12.51
C LEU A 25 -3.55 30.23 11.27
N ILE A 26 -3.28 30.78 10.08
CA ILE A 26 -3.34 30.02 8.83
C ILE A 26 -2.26 28.93 8.82
N GLY A 27 -1.03 29.28 9.18
CA GLY A 27 0.10 28.35 9.26
C GLY A 27 -0.15 27.24 10.29
N GLY A 28 -0.67 27.59 11.46
CA GLY A 28 -1.06 26.65 12.52
C GLY A 28 -2.19 25.71 12.08
N ALA A 29 -3.23 26.22 11.43
CA ALA A 29 -4.32 25.40 10.90
C ALA A 29 -3.85 24.43 9.82
N LEU A 30 -2.97 24.87 8.92
CA LEU A 30 -2.36 24.02 7.90
C LEU A 30 -1.45 22.95 8.51
N LEU A 31 -0.67 23.30 9.53
CA LEU A 31 0.19 22.36 10.26
C LEU A 31 -0.66 21.29 10.96
N VAL A 32 -1.70 21.68 11.69
CA VAL A 32 -2.62 20.75 12.35
C VAL A 32 -3.31 19.84 11.34
N LYS A 33 -3.80 20.39 10.21
CA LYS A 33 -4.41 19.59 9.13
C LYS A 33 -3.44 18.57 8.53
N ARG A 34 -2.16 18.95 8.37
CA ARG A 34 -1.11 18.06 7.87
C ARG A 34 -0.75 16.96 8.88
N LEU A 35 -0.71 17.30 10.17
CA LEU A 35 -0.43 16.36 11.26
C LEU A 35 -1.63 15.45 11.58
N ARG A 36 -2.86 15.87 11.26
CA ARG A 36 -4.11 15.10 11.39
C ARG A 36 -4.47 14.27 10.16
N LYS A 37 -3.53 13.95 9.27
CA LYS A 37 -3.83 13.04 8.14
C LYS A 37 -4.13 11.66 8.73
N SER A 38 -5.41 11.38 8.98
CA SER A 38 -5.86 10.10 9.52
C SER A 38 -5.63 9.02 8.46
N THR A 39 -4.89 7.98 8.80
CA THR A 39 -4.80 6.80 7.95
C THR A 39 -6.17 6.13 7.89
N THR A 40 -6.65 5.90 6.69
CA THR A 40 -7.87 5.12 6.46
C THR A 40 -7.53 3.64 6.40
N ARG A 41 -8.52 2.77 6.59
CA ARG A 41 -8.35 1.32 6.35
C ARG A 41 -7.92 1.02 4.91
N TRP A 42 -8.30 1.86 3.96
CA TRP A 42 -7.81 1.80 2.57
C TRP A 42 -6.32 2.08 2.46
N ASP A 43 -5.80 3.06 3.19
CA ASP A 43 -4.35 3.34 3.24
C ASP A 43 -3.59 2.14 3.82
N HIS A 44 -4.14 1.50 4.86
CA HIS A 44 -3.57 0.28 5.43
C HIS A 44 -3.62 -0.91 4.45
N ALA A 45 -4.74 -1.13 3.76
CA ALA A 45 -4.86 -2.19 2.75
C ALA A 45 -3.86 -1.97 1.60
N HIS A 46 -3.69 -0.73 1.15
CA HIS A 46 -2.68 -0.37 0.15
C HIS A 46 -1.25 -0.63 0.64
N PHE A 47 -0.95 -0.27 1.89
CA PHE A 47 0.34 -0.54 2.51
C PHE A 47 0.64 -2.04 2.59
N VAL A 48 -0.33 -2.84 3.06
CA VAL A 48 -0.19 -4.30 3.17
C VAL A 48 0.01 -4.92 1.79
N SER A 49 -0.80 -4.52 0.80
CA SER A 49 -0.66 -5.00 -0.57
C SER A 49 0.76 -4.73 -1.12
N LYS A 50 1.28 -3.50 -0.96
CA LYS A 50 2.67 -3.18 -1.34
C LYS A 50 3.70 -3.99 -0.59
N ALA A 51 3.55 -4.15 0.72
CA ALA A 51 4.49 -4.90 1.54
C ALA A 51 4.60 -6.38 1.12
N LEU A 52 3.47 -6.98 0.70
CA LEU A 52 3.42 -8.36 0.22
C LEU A 52 4.07 -8.52 -1.16
N THR A 53 3.96 -7.53 -2.05
CA THR A 53 4.54 -7.61 -3.39
C THR A 53 6.06 -7.70 -3.42
N GLY A 54 6.58 -8.20 -4.54
CA GLY A 54 8.00 -8.36 -4.82
C GLY A 54 8.51 -9.78 -4.55
N GLN A 55 9.82 -9.94 -4.72
CA GLN A 55 10.52 -11.18 -4.45
C GLN A 55 11.14 -11.15 -3.05
N LYS A 56 10.94 -12.21 -2.26
CA LYS A 56 11.46 -12.34 -0.90
C LYS A 56 12.02 -13.74 -0.69
N TYR A 57 12.93 -13.90 0.27
CA TYR A 57 13.56 -15.18 0.60
C TYR A 57 13.64 -15.40 2.10
N SER A 58 13.50 -16.66 2.54
CA SER A 58 13.81 -17.08 3.91
C SER A 58 15.28 -17.47 4.09
N LYS A 59 16.18 -16.94 3.26
CA LYS A 59 17.61 -17.32 3.21
C LYS A 59 18.31 -17.19 4.56
N ASP A 60 18.12 -16.06 5.24
CA ASP A 60 18.81 -15.78 6.51
C ASP A 60 18.29 -16.65 7.66
N GLN A 61 17.00 -17.03 7.60
CA GLN A 61 16.42 -17.99 8.54
C GLN A 61 16.98 -19.40 8.30
N ALA A 62 17.00 -19.83 7.03
CA ALA A 62 17.49 -21.15 6.64
C ALA A 62 19.00 -21.32 6.85
N SER A 63 19.79 -20.24 6.76
CA SER A 63 21.22 -20.30 7.09
C SER A 63 21.47 -20.38 8.60
N ARG A 64 20.60 -19.77 9.41
CA ARG A 64 20.69 -19.77 10.87
C ARG A 64 20.25 -21.09 11.50
N ASP A 65 19.25 -21.75 10.92
CA ASP A 65 18.70 -23.01 11.41
C ASP A 65 18.34 -23.95 10.23
N PRO A 66 19.35 -24.59 9.62
CA PRO A 66 19.20 -25.37 8.40
C PRO A 66 18.47 -26.71 8.62
N ASP A 67 18.42 -27.21 9.84
CA ASP A 67 17.76 -28.49 10.16
C ASP A 67 16.23 -28.36 10.15
N ASN A 68 15.71 -27.16 10.46
CA ASN A 68 14.27 -26.91 10.56
C ASN A 68 13.72 -26.03 9.42
N TYR A 69 14.56 -25.25 8.74
CA TYR A 69 14.10 -24.28 7.75
C TYR A 69 14.81 -24.41 6.40
N PHE A 70 13.99 -24.50 5.35
CA PHE A 70 14.46 -24.39 3.97
C PHE A 70 14.51 -22.92 3.51
N ASN A 71 15.45 -22.61 2.62
CA ASN A 71 15.42 -21.35 1.89
C ASN A 71 14.35 -21.40 0.79
N ILE A 72 13.28 -20.63 1.00
CA ILE A 72 12.09 -20.56 0.16
C ILE A 72 12.07 -19.19 -0.52
N ARG A 73 11.88 -19.17 -1.84
CA ARG A 73 11.54 -17.99 -2.62
C ARG A 73 10.03 -17.76 -2.50
N MET A 74 9.65 -16.53 -2.19
CA MET A 74 8.29 -16.03 -2.35
C MET A 74 8.30 -14.97 -3.45
N LEU A 75 7.35 -15.06 -4.38
CA LEU A 75 7.16 -14.06 -5.44
C LEU A 75 5.69 -13.64 -5.46
N THR A 76 5.46 -12.33 -5.49
CA THR A 76 4.10 -11.78 -5.43
C THR A 76 3.97 -10.53 -6.29
N CYS A 77 2.90 -10.42 -7.05
CA CYS A 77 2.63 -9.26 -7.90
C CYS A 77 1.12 -9.00 -8.05
N PRO A 78 0.72 -7.77 -8.43
CA PRO A 78 -0.67 -7.48 -8.75
C PRO A 78 -1.18 -8.30 -9.95
N ALA A 79 -2.31 -8.96 -9.74
CA ALA A 79 -3.00 -9.76 -10.75
C ALA A 79 -4.26 -9.05 -11.26
N ALA A 80 -5.08 -8.52 -10.35
CA ALA A 80 -6.30 -7.78 -10.69
C ALA A 80 -6.66 -6.73 -9.61
N GLU A 81 -7.65 -5.90 -9.92
CA GLU A 81 -8.28 -4.96 -8.99
C GLU A 81 -9.80 -5.10 -9.14
N LEU A 82 -10.50 -5.28 -8.02
CA LEU A 82 -11.96 -5.38 -8.01
C LEU A 82 -12.60 -3.99 -8.08
N VAL A 83 -13.88 -3.96 -8.46
CA VAL A 83 -14.67 -2.73 -8.58
C VAL A 83 -14.72 -1.93 -7.28
N ASP A 84 -14.69 -2.60 -6.12
CA ASP A 84 -14.68 -1.96 -4.81
C ASP A 84 -13.31 -1.39 -4.40
N GLY A 85 -12.26 -1.60 -5.21
CA GLY A 85 -10.89 -1.18 -4.95
C GLY A 85 -10.01 -2.25 -4.30
N SER A 86 -10.57 -3.42 -3.97
CA SER A 86 -9.81 -4.56 -3.42
C SER A 86 -8.71 -5.00 -4.38
N LYS A 87 -7.52 -5.29 -3.85
CA LYS A 87 -6.38 -5.73 -4.66
C LYS A 87 -6.30 -7.25 -4.67
N VAL A 88 -6.21 -7.85 -5.85
CA VAL A 88 -5.93 -9.27 -6.03
C VAL A 88 -4.48 -9.45 -6.42
N LEU A 89 -3.72 -10.18 -5.61
CA LEU A 89 -2.30 -10.46 -5.79
C LEU A 89 -2.12 -11.93 -6.14
N TYR A 90 -1.34 -12.21 -7.18
CA TYR A 90 -0.80 -13.55 -7.37
C TYR A 90 0.36 -13.77 -6.40
N PHE A 91 0.41 -14.92 -5.76
CA PHE A 91 1.45 -15.33 -4.82
C PHE A 91 1.92 -16.75 -5.14
N GLU A 92 3.24 -16.95 -5.19
CA GLU A 92 3.86 -18.28 -5.29
C GLU A 92 4.99 -18.49 -4.29
N GLN A 93 5.19 -19.74 -3.89
CA GLN A 93 6.35 -20.21 -3.13
C GLN A 93 7.05 -21.35 -3.86
N ALA A 94 8.38 -21.27 -3.91
CA ALA A 94 9.23 -22.29 -4.51
C ALA A 94 10.49 -22.49 -3.65
N PHE A 95 11.10 -23.68 -3.72
CA PHE A 95 12.45 -23.84 -3.20
C PHE A 95 13.41 -22.96 -4.01
N TRP A 96 14.38 -22.34 -3.34
CA TRP A 96 15.30 -21.40 -4.00
C TRP A 96 16.10 -22.02 -5.16
N ARG A 97 16.36 -23.34 -5.12
CA ARG A 97 17.06 -24.08 -6.18
C ARG A 97 16.18 -24.45 -7.37
N SER A 98 14.87 -24.37 -7.23
CA SER A 98 13.91 -24.70 -8.28
C SER A 98 12.80 -23.65 -8.35
N PRO A 99 13.13 -22.35 -8.56
CA PRO A 99 12.16 -21.27 -8.56
C PRO A 99 11.04 -21.46 -9.59
N GLN A 100 11.35 -22.12 -10.71
CA GLN A 100 10.44 -22.46 -11.80
C GLN A 100 9.46 -23.61 -11.49
N LYS A 101 9.53 -24.22 -10.30
CA LYS A 101 8.63 -25.29 -9.84
C LYS A 101 8.01 -24.90 -8.49
N PRO A 102 7.08 -23.92 -8.48
CA PRO A 102 6.43 -23.51 -7.24
C PRO A 102 5.59 -24.65 -6.67
N PHE A 103 5.76 -24.92 -5.37
CA PHE A 103 5.00 -25.96 -4.66
C PHE A 103 3.68 -25.41 -4.09
N ARG A 104 3.51 -24.09 -4.07
CA ARG A 104 2.28 -23.43 -3.63
C ARG A 104 2.05 -22.19 -4.48
N GLN A 105 0.83 -22.05 -4.99
CA GLN A 105 0.36 -20.84 -5.68
C GLN A 105 -1.02 -20.45 -5.11
N ARG A 106 -1.28 -19.17 -4.91
CA ARG A 106 -2.53 -18.62 -4.35
C ARG A 106 -2.85 -17.27 -4.95
N PHE A 107 -4.13 -16.89 -4.89
CA PHE A 107 -4.53 -15.50 -5.00
C PHE A 107 -4.79 -14.93 -3.60
N PHE A 108 -4.22 -13.77 -3.30
CA PHE A 108 -4.53 -13.01 -2.11
C PHE A 108 -5.44 -11.83 -2.48
N MET A 109 -6.61 -11.76 -1.87
CA MET A 109 -7.44 -10.57 -1.91
C MET A 109 -7.16 -9.73 -0.67
N VAL A 110 -6.74 -8.49 -0.89
CA VAL A 110 -6.41 -7.53 0.18
C VAL A 110 -7.40 -6.37 0.10
N LYS A 111 -8.16 -6.19 1.17
CA LYS A 111 -9.19 -5.14 1.27
C LYS A 111 -9.32 -4.61 2.70
N PRO A 112 -9.93 -3.43 2.91
CA PRO A 112 -10.28 -2.98 4.25
C PRO A 112 -11.19 -3.99 4.95
N CYS A 113 -11.01 -4.14 6.26
CA CYS A 113 -12.00 -4.87 7.05
C CYS A 113 -13.37 -4.18 6.96
N PRO A 114 -14.47 -4.96 6.90
CA PRO A 114 -15.83 -4.47 7.10
C PRO A 114 -15.97 -3.65 8.39
N LYS A 115 -16.91 -2.70 8.42
CA LYS A 115 -17.07 -1.76 9.56
C LYS A 115 -17.49 -2.47 10.85
N GLU A 116 -18.15 -3.60 10.70
CA GLU A 116 -18.67 -4.45 11.77
C GLU A 116 -17.53 -5.18 12.51
N LEU A 117 -16.36 -5.30 11.88
CA LEU A 117 -15.18 -5.96 12.44
C LEU A 117 -14.16 -4.95 13.01
N LYS A 118 -13.57 -5.31 14.15
CA LYS A 118 -12.48 -4.56 14.79
C LYS A 118 -11.11 -4.98 14.24
N CYS A 119 -10.88 -4.70 12.96
CA CYS A 119 -9.60 -4.86 12.29
C CYS A 119 -9.44 -3.80 11.20
N ASP A 120 -8.23 -3.64 10.64
CA ASP A 120 -7.97 -2.65 9.59
C ASP A 120 -8.01 -3.24 8.19
N VAL A 121 -7.39 -4.41 8.00
CA VAL A 121 -7.21 -5.06 6.69
C VAL A 121 -7.64 -6.53 6.79
N GLU A 122 -8.42 -6.97 5.82
CA GLU A 122 -8.75 -8.36 5.56
C GLU A 122 -7.84 -8.88 4.44
N LEU A 123 -7.17 -10.00 4.68
CA LEU A 123 -6.44 -10.75 3.66
C LEU A 123 -7.05 -12.15 3.56
N SER A 124 -7.60 -12.44 2.39
CA SER A 124 -8.22 -13.73 2.08
C SER A 124 -7.39 -14.46 1.02
N ALA A 125 -7.13 -15.75 1.24
CA ALA A 125 -6.27 -16.55 0.36
C ALA A 125 -7.07 -17.63 -0.37
N TYR A 126 -7.07 -17.58 -1.70
CA TYR A 126 -7.85 -18.45 -2.57
C TYR A 126 -6.93 -19.43 -3.32
N ALA A 127 -7.42 -20.66 -3.48
CA ALA A 127 -6.74 -21.67 -4.27
C ALA A 127 -6.88 -21.38 -5.77
N ILE A 128 -5.86 -21.75 -6.55
CA ILE A 128 -5.88 -21.64 -8.01
C ILE A 128 -6.27 -23.01 -8.57
N ARG A 129 -7.28 -23.05 -9.45
CA ARG A 129 -7.77 -24.32 -10.04
C ARG A 129 -6.74 -24.92 -11.00
N ASP A 130 -6.31 -24.16 -12.01
CA ASP A 130 -5.25 -24.57 -12.93
C ASP A 130 -3.92 -23.92 -12.51
N MET A 131 -3.12 -24.63 -11.72
CA MET A 131 -1.85 -24.10 -11.25
C MET A 131 -0.78 -23.99 -12.36
N GLU A 132 -0.90 -24.74 -13.45
CA GLU A 132 0.14 -24.72 -14.50
C GLU A 132 -0.01 -23.48 -15.38
N GLU A 133 -1.25 -23.07 -15.67
CA GLU A 133 -1.55 -21.83 -16.39
C GLU A 133 -0.98 -20.57 -15.69
N TYR A 134 -0.93 -20.58 -14.37
CA TYR A 134 -0.50 -19.43 -13.55
C TYR A 134 0.95 -19.49 -13.08
N LYS A 135 1.69 -20.53 -13.47
CA LYS A 135 3.08 -20.70 -13.05
C LYS A 135 3.97 -19.54 -13.51
N ASN A 136 4.80 -19.02 -12.61
CA ASN A 136 5.68 -17.87 -12.84
C ASN A 136 4.90 -16.64 -13.37
N PHE A 137 3.64 -16.45 -12.93
CA PHE A 137 2.75 -15.39 -13.43
C PHE A 137 3.39 -14.00 -13.39
N CYS A 138 4.18 -13.70 -12.34
CA CYS A 138 4.82 -12.40 -12.18
C CYS A 138 6.02 -12.15 -13.09
N ASP A 139 6.62 -13.21 -13.63
CA ASP A 139 7.76 -13.11 -14.55
C ASP A 139 7.29 -12.92 -16.01
N ARG A 140 6.00 -13.15 -16.29
CA ARG A 140 5.40 -12.98 -17.61
C ARG A 140 4.97 -11.53 -17.87
N PRO A 141 5.07 -11.05 -19.13
CA PRO A 141 4.41 -9.83 -19.58
C PRO A 141 2.89 -9.84 -19.31
N ARG A 142 2.29 -8.65 -19.10
CA ARG A 142 0.88 -8.52 -18.73
C ARG A 142 -0.10 -8.98 -19.80
N ASP A 143 0.32 -8.93 -21.06
CA ASP A 143 -0.40 -9.38 -22.25
C ASP A 143 -0.31 -10.90 -22.46
N GLN A 144 0.62 -11.57 -21.76
CA GLN A 144 0.89 -13.01 -21.90
C GLN A 144 0.47 -13.83 -20.67
N ARG A 145 -0.26 -13.19 -19.75
CA ARG A 145 -0.79 -13.82 -18.54
C ARG A 145 -2.33 -13.76 -18.58
N PRO A 146 -3.03 -14.64 -17.85
CA PRO A 146 -4.47 -14.57 -17.70
C PRO A 146 -4.94 -13.18 -17.31
N GLN A 147 -6.01 -12.71 -17.95
CA GLN A 147 -6.51 -11.34 -17.76
C GLN A 147 -7.19 -11.19 -16.40
N PRO A 148 -7.36 -9.94 -15.90
CA PRO A 148 -8.00 -9.68 -14.63
C PRO A 148 -9.38 -10.35 -14.46
N GLU A 149 -10.18 -10.42 -15.51
CA GLU A 149 -11.51 -11.04 -15.49
C GLU A 149 -11.42 -12.56 -15.23
N GLU A 150 -10.44 -13.22 -15.83
CA GLU A 150 -10.18 -14.65 -15.63
C GLU A 150 -9.66 -14.92 -14.21
N VAL A 151 -8.74 -14.09 -13.74
CA VAL A 151 -8.20 -14.14 -12.37
C VAL A 151 -9.34 -14.02 -11.34
N ILE A 152 -10.25 -13.08 -11.56
CA ILE A 152 -11.41 -12.83 -10.69
C ILE A 152 -12.38 -14.02 -10.74
N GLY A 153 -12.73 -14.51 -11.93
CA GLY A 153 -13.69 -15.62 -12.10
C GLY A 153 -13.23 -16.96 -11.52
N VAL A 154 -11.93 -17.15 -11.29
CA VAL A 154 -11.36 -18.35 -10.65
C VAL A 154 -11.16 -18.16 -9.14
N SER A 155 -11.07 -16.91 -8.67
CA SER A 155 -10.77 -16.59 -7.27
C SER A 155 -12.01 -16.30 -6.41
N ILE A 156 -13.13 -15.92 -7.02
CA ILE A 156 -14.35 -15.44 -6.31
C ILE A 156 -15.56 -16.28 -6.71
#